data_AF-A0A836V312-F1
#
_entry.id   AF-A0A836V312-F1
#
_cell.length_a   1.000
_cell.length_b   1.000
_cell.length_c   1.000
_cell.angle_alpha   90.00
_cell.angle_beta   90.00
_cell.angle_gamma   90.00
#
_symmetry.space_group_name_H-M   'P 1'
#
loop_
_entity.id
_entity.type
_entity.pdbx_description
1 polymer ?
#
loop_
_entity_poly.entity_id
_entity_poly.type
_entity_poly.pdbx_seq_one_letter_code
_entity_poly.pdbx_strand_id
1 'polypeptide(L)'
;MILPTKRFQQVIANGMGSPIIYPENNLSSLKNNPFFEATTDIAVYAFDSVSDSCLVYSYNRDEAEDNGTASPIGVETPLVVDTNERLGFRLSNGVLEMRQTGDTNGNCDNSFWQSISDDAVEITELQFSLTEKELNVTSMTKDVNPVDGIMDGDDNGDGLCDVGETCTTCVTGESCLIVRNVAITLTGQLSAEPTITQTITALVRIRNDKFIELFP
;
A
#
# COMPACT_ATOMS: atom_id res chain seq x y z
N MET A 1 5.69 28.42 -13.89
CA MET A 1 6.51 27.19 -14.04
C MET A 1 5.84 26.13 -13.15
N ILE A 2 5.02 25.25 -13.71
CA ILE A 2 4.13 24.32 -12.97
C ILE A 2 4.48 22.89 -13.41
N LEU A 3 5.60 22.31 -12.97
CA LEU A 3 6.00 20.95 -13.39
C LEU A 3 6.91 20.22 -12.37
N PRO A 4 6.43 19.92 -11.14
CA PRO A 4 6.74 18.61 -10.55
C PRO A 4 5.50 17.80 -10.14
N THR A 5 4.33 18.45 -10.03
CA THR A 5 3.08 17.90 -9.47
C THR A 5 2.49 16.72 -10.23
N LYS A 6 2.57 16.70 -11.58
CA LYS A 6 2.09 15.57 -12.37
C LYS A 6 2.94 14.31 -12.18
N ARG A 7 4.25 14.45 -11.95
CA ARG A 7 5.15 13.30 -11.84
C ARG A 7 4.96 12.57 -10.51
N PHE A 8 4.73 13.29 -9.41
CA PHE A 8 4.52 12.68 -8.09
C PHE A 8 3.21 11.90 -8.00
N GLN A 9 2.08 12.50 -8.43
CA GLN A 9 0.78 11.80 -8.46
C GLN A 9 0.77 10.63 -9.46
N GLN A 10 1.45 10.78 -10.60
CA GLN A 10 1.54 9.73 -11.62
C GLN A 10 2.48 8.58 -11.22
N VAL A 11 3.57 8.85 -10.51
CA VAL A 11 4.49 7.80 -10.01
C VAL A 11 3.82 6.98 -8.90
N ILE A 12 3.08 7.62 -7.99
CA ILE A 12 2.32 6.90 -6.96
C ILE A 12 1.22 6.07 -7.64
N ALA A 13 0.40 6.67 -8.51
CA ALA A 13 -0.71 5.96 -9.17
C ALA A 13 -0.27 4.83 -10.12
N ASN A 14 0.90 4.95 -10.78
CA ASN A 14 1.40 3.94 -11.71
C ASN A 14 2.14 2.79 -11.01
N GLY A 15 2.57 2.95 -9.76
CA GLY A 15 3.23 1.88 -8.98
C GLY A 15 2.25 0.87 -8.34
N MET A 16 0.94 1.10 -8.43
CA MET A 16 -0.08 0.23 -7.87
C MET A 16 -0.91 -0.38 -9.02
N GLY A 17 -0.53 -1.58 -9.47
CA GLY A 17 -1.07 -2.31 -10.63
C GLY A 17 -2.57 -2.65 -10.59
N SER A 18 -3.13 -3.08 -11.73
CA SER A 18 -4.55 -3.23 -12.08
C SER A 18 -5.47 -3.92 -11.04
N PRO A 19 -6.79 -3.59 -11.01
CA PRO A 19 -7.76 -4.26 -10.15
C PRO A 19 -7.94 -5.73 -10.52
N ILE A 20 -8.02 -6.60 -9.50
CA ILE A 20 -8.31 -8.03 -9.64
C ILE A 20 -9.80 -8.19 -9.93
N ILE A 21 -10.16 -8.69 -11.12
CA ILE A 21 -11.56 -8.77 -11.60
C ILE A 21 -12.26 -10.09 -11.18
N TYR A 22 -11.57 -11.06 -10.56
CA TYR A 22 -12.19 -12.34 -10.16
C TYR A 22 -11.60 -12.90 -8.85
N PRO A 23 -12.23 -12.69 -7.67
CA PRO A 23 -11.65 -13.09 -6.37
C PRO A 23 -11.49 -14.60 -6.20
N GLU A 24 -12.38 -15.40 -6.77
CA GLU A 24 -12.39 -16.87 -6.68
C GLU A 24 -11.20 -17.56 -7.39
N ASN A 25 -10.60 -16.90 -8.40
CA ASN A 25 -9.38 -17.39 -9.05
C ASN A 25 -8.08 -16.88 -8.39
N ASN A 26 -8.18 -15.97 -7.41
CA ASN A 26 -7.04 -15.27 -6.82
C ASN A 26 -6.90 -15.49 -5.30
N LEU A 27 -7.78 -16.31 -4.69
CA LEU A 27 -7.74 -16.61 -3.26
C LEU A 27 -6.40 -17.21 -2.82
N SER A 28 -5.78 -18.05 -3.66
CA SER A 28 -4.45 -18.59 -3.40
C SER A 28 -3.36 -17.52 -3.37
N SER A 29 -3.45 -16.53 -4.26
CA SER A 29 -2.53 -15.38 -4.32
C SER A 29 -2.70 -14.43 -3.13
N LEU A 30 -3.86 -14.44 -2.47
CA LEU A 30 -4.12 -13.67 -1.26
C LEU A 30 -3.61 -14.37 0.01
N LYS A 31 -3.77 -15.70 0.13
CA LYS A 31 -3.41 -16.46 1.35
C LYS A 31 -1.91 -16.54 1.65
N ASN A 32 -1.08 -16.63 0.61
CA ASN A 32 0.38 -16.82 0.76
C ASN A 32 1.14 -15.66 0.12
N ASN A 33 0.65 -14.44 0.30
CA ASN A 33 1.25 -13.27 -0.29
C ASN A 33 2.47 -12.83 0.55
N PRO A 34 3.72 -13.02 0.07
CA PRO A 34 4.92 -12.71 0.83
C PRO A 34 5.12 -11.21 1.03
N PHE A 35 4.30 -10.36 0.39
CA PHE A 35 4.30 -8.91 0.57
C PHE A 35 3.48 -8.45 1.79
N PHE A 36 2.97 -9.37 2.62
CA PHE A 36 2.26 -9.08 3.87
C PHE A 36 3.03 -9.48 5.14
N GLU A 37 4.25 -9.99 5.01
CA GLU A 37 5.05 -10.42 6.15
C GLU A 37 5.64 -9.24 6.93
N ALA A 38 6.00 -9.45 8.19
CA ALA A 38 6.47 -8.38 9.07
C ALA A 38 7.63 -7.54 8.52
N THR A 39 8.43 -8.09 7.60
CA THR A 39 9.58 -7.39 7.02
C THR A 39 9.35 -6.91 5.59
N THR A 40 8.21 -7.21 4.97
CA THR A 40 7.89 -6.91 3.55
C THR A 40 6.58 -6.16 3.41
N ASP A 41 5.78 -6.08 4.48
CA ASP A 41 4.55 -5.31 4.50
C ASP A 41 4.83 -3.80 4.32
N ILE A 42 3.78 -3.06 3.99
CA ILE A 42 3.83 -1.61 4.05
C ILE A 42 3.94 -1.15 5.50
N ALA A 43 4.81 -0.18 5.73
CA ALA A 43 5.00 0.38 7.06
C ALA A 43 5.36 1.87 6.98
N VAL A 44 4.96 2.60 8.01
CA VAL A 44 5.26 4.02 8.22
C VAL A 44 6.17 4.13 9.42
N TYR A 45 7.24 4.90 9.29
CA TYR A 45 8.23 5.14 10.35
C TYR A 45 8.56 6.61 10.49
N ALA A 46 9.08 6.97 11.66
CA ALA A 46 9.82 8.21 11.83
C ALA A 46 11.18 8.11 11.12
N PHE A 47 11.63 9.21 10.55
CA PHE A 47 12.96 9.35 9.96
C PHE A 47 13.47 10.79 10.15
N ASP A 48 14.78 10.95 10.40
CA ASP A 48 15.41 12.25 10.70
C ASP A 48 14.70 13.06 11.81
N SER A 49 14.23 12.37 12.85
CA SER A 49 13.46 12.95 13.97
C SER A 49 12.09 13.53 13.60
N VAL A 50 11.61 13.31 12.36
CA VAL A 50 10.25 13.64 11.92
C VAL A 50 9.41 12.38 12.00
N SER A 51 8.29 12.43 12.72
CA SER A 51 7.34 11.32 12.82
C SER A 51 6.66 11.07 11.49
N ASP A 52 6.46 9.79 11.16
CA ASP A 52 5.67 9.36 10.00
C ASP A 52 6.14 9.95 8.66
N SER A 53 7.42 10.30 8.56
CA SER A 53 8.03 10.92 7.39
C SER A 53 8.65 9.91 6.43
N CYS A 54 8.54 8.62 6.73
CA CYS A 54 9.01 7.55 5.87
C CYS A 54 7.96 6.48 5.68
N LEU A 55 7.71 6.14 4.41
CA LEU A 55 6.88 5.02 3.98
C LEU A 55 7.76 4.02 3.27
N VAL A 56 7.70 2.75 3.66
CA VAL A 56 8.32 1.64 2.93
C VAL A 56 7.26 0.61 2.58
N TYR A 57 7.39 -0.03 1.43
CA TYR A 57 6.48 -1.04 0.94
C TYR A 57 7.20 -1.98 0.00
N SER A 58 6.61 -3.14 -0.27
CA SER A 58 7.10 -4.06 -1.28
C SER A 58 6.08 -4.28 -2.38
N TYR A 59 6.55 -4.45 -3.61
CA TYR A 59 5.71 -4.70 -4.78
C TYR A 59 6.46 -5.55 -5.79
N ASN A 60 5.78 -6.56 -6.34
CA ASN A 60 6.34 -7.46 -7.36
C ASN A 60 6.68 -6.67 -8.63
N ARG A 61 7.97 -6.44 -8.88
CA ARG A 61 8.43 -5.70 -10.07
C ARG A 61 8.85 -6.61 -11.21
N ASP A 62 9.13 -7.87 -10.91
CA ASP A 62 9.87 -8.76 -11.80
C ASP A 62 8.97 -9.74 -12.55
N GLU A 63 7.72 -9.34 -12.86
CA GLU A 63 6.79 -10.16 -13.67
C GLU A 63 7.31 -10.51 -15.09
N ALA A 64 8.52 -10.11 -15.50
CA ALA A 64 9.02 -10.38 -16.87
C ALA A 64 10.52 -10.69 -17.08
N GLU A 65 11.46 -10.61 -16.11
CA GLU A 65 12.89 -10.70 -16.46
C GLU A 65 13.78 -11.48 -15.47
N ASP A 66 13.58 -12.81 -15.39
CA ASP A 66 14.74 -13.70 -15.23
C ASP A 66 15.38 -13.92 -16.62
N ASN A 67 16.21 -12.97 -17.06
CA ASN A 67 17.18 -13.15 -18.15
C ASN A 67 16.67 -13.62 -19.54
N GLY A 68 15.41 -13.34 -19.92
CA GLY A 68 14.90 -13.69 -21.25
C GLY A 68 14.77 -15.20 -21.51
N THR A 69 15.06 -16.03 -20.50
CA THR A 69 14.38 -17.30 -20.34
C THR A 69 13.07 -16.97 -19.66
N ALA A 70 11.98 -16.93 -20.43
CA ALA A 70 10.66 -16.92 -19.83
C ALA A 70 10.61 -18.08 -18.83
N SER A 71 10.75 -17.78 -17.53
CA SER A 71 10.28 -18.68 -16.50
C SER A 71 8.82 -18.91 -16.87
N PRO A 72 8.36 -20.17 -17.04
CA PRO A 72 7.01 -20.44 -17.49
C PRO A 72 6.07 -19.60 -16.64
N ILE A 73 5.25 -18.79 -17.33
CA ILE A 73 4.29 -17.84 -16.76
C ILE A 73 3.79 -18.36 -15.40
N GLY A 74 4.19 -17.70 -14.31
CA GLY A 74 3.66 -17.94 -12.97
C GLY A 74 4.44 -18.88 -12.05
N VAL A 75 5.78 -18.94 -12.09
CA VAL A 75 6.52 -19.78 -11.13
C VAL A 75 7.78 -19.09 -10.57
N GLU A 76 7.60 -17.96 -9.87
CA GLU A 76 8.44 -17.68 -8.69
C GLU A 76 7.92 -18.61 -7.58
N THR A 77 8.56 -19.76 -7.37
CA THR A 77 8.20 -20.67 -6.28
C THR A 77 9.43 -21.04 -5.44
N PRO A 78 9.46 -20.64 -4.15
CA PRO A 78 8.47 -19.80 -3.48
C PRO A 78 8.46 -18.36 -4.04
N LEU A 79 7.33 -17.66 -3.92
CA LEU A 79 7.27 -16.23 -4.19
C LEU A 79 8.14 -15.56 -3.12
N VAL A 80 9.29 -15.00 -3.49
CA VAL A 80 10.21 -14.31 -2.58
C VAL A 80 10.14 -12.81 -2.86
N VAL A 81 10.29 -11.99 -1.82
CA VAL A 81 10.42 -10.53 -1.99
C VAL A 81 11.89 -10.17 -2.12
N ASP A 82 12.29 -9.78 -3.32
CA ASP A 82 13.67 -9.43 -3.63
C ASP A 82 14.03 -7.99 -3.25
N THR A 83 15.32 -7.70 -3.28
CA THR A 83 15.83 -6.40 -2.81
C THR A 83 15.39 -5.22 -3.69
N ASN A 84 15.21 -5.43 -4.99
CA ASN A 84 14.69 -4.45 -5.96
C ASN A 84 13.19 -4.22 -5.86
N GLU A 85 12.47 -5.05 -5.10
CA GLU A 85 11.03 -4.97 -4.87
C GLU A 85 10.67 -4.21 -3.60
N ARG A 86 11.68 -3.75 -2.84
CA ARG A 86 11.53 -2.99 -1.61
C ARG A 86 11.72 -1.50 -1.90
N LEU A 87 10.59 -0.80 -1.88
CA LEU A 87 10.44 0.58 -2.30
C LEU A 87 10.00 1.46 -1.12
N GLY A 88 9.90 2.76 -1.36
CA GLY A 88 9.57 3.70 -0.30
C GLY A 88 9.83 5.15 -0.65
N PHE A 89 9.41 6.02 0.26
CA PHE A 89 9.57 7.46 0.21
C PHE A 89 9.97 7.96 1.59
N ARG A 90 10.87 8.94 1.66
CA ARG A 90 11.21 9.59 2.93
C ARG A 90 11.57 11.05 2.74
N LEU A 91 11.52 11.80 3.83
CA LEU A 91 12.06 13.15 3.92
C LEU A 91 13.43 13.10 4.61
N SER A 92 14.49 13.46 3.90
CA SER A 92 15.86 13.50 4.42
C SER A 92 16.41 14.90 4.20
N ASN A 93 16.73 15.62 5.28
CA ASN A 93 17.36 16.95 5.23
C ASN A 93 16.72 17.94 4.21
N GLY A 94 15.39 18.03 4.20
CA GLY A 94 14.66 18.92 3.29
C GLY A 94 14.47 18.39 1.87
N VAL A 95 14.92 17.16 1.59
CA VAL A 95 14.83 16.52 0.28
C VAL A 95 13.86 15.35 0.34
N LEU A 96 12.93 15.30 -0.62
CA LEU A 96 12.10 14.12 -0.82
C LEU A 96 12.90 13.08 -1.60
N GLU A 97 13.05 11.90 -1.00
CA GLU A 97 13.78 10.78 -1.57
C GLU A 97 12.84 9.60 -1.85
N MET A 98 13.20 8.81 -2.86
CA MET A 98 12.56 7.55 -3.21
C MET A 98 13.56 6.41 -3.07
N ARG A 99 13.14 5.32 -2.41
CA ARG A 99 13.90 4.08 -2.30
C ARG A 99 13.75 3.28 -3.60
N GLN A 100 14.86 2.89 -4.21
CA GLN A 100 14.86 2.03 -5.40
C GLN A 100 15.05 0.55 -5.08
N THR A 101 15.78 0.26 -3.99
CA THR A 101 16.07 -1.09 -3.51
C THR A 101 16.22 -1.08 -1.99
N GLY A 102 16.14 -2.24 -1.36
CA GLY A 102 16.31 -2.39 0.09
C GLY A 102 16.47 -3.82 0.54
N ASP A 103 16.95 -4.03 1.76
CA ASP A 103 17.07 -5.38 2.34
C ASP A 103 15.85 -5.74 3.22
N THR A 104 15.16 -4.73 3.76
CA THR A 104 14.03 -4.90 4.68
C THR A 104 13.10 -3.68 4.68
N ASN A 105 11.82 -3.88 4.98
CA ASN A 105 10.86 -2.81 5.30
C ASN A 105 10.76 -2.55 6.81
N GLY A 106 11.68 -3.10 7.62
CA GLY A 106 11.71 -2.88 9.07
C GLY A 106 12.25 -1.51 9.52
N ASN A 107 12.78 -0.70 8.59
CA ASN A 107 13.29 0.64 8.83
C ASN A 107 13.49 1.40 7.51
N CYS A 108 13.97 2.63 7.62
CA CYS A 108 14.26 3.53 6.49
C CYS A 108 15.74 3.82 6.28
N ASP A 109 16.63 3.17 7.04
CA ASP A 109 18.06 3.49 7.10
C ASP A 109 18.89 2.72 6.07
N ASN A 110 18.54 1.46 5.80
CA ASN A 110 19.37 0.52 5.03
C ASN A 110 18.85 0.30 3.60
N SER A 111 19.19 1.21 2.68
CA SER A 111 18.65 1.18 1.31
C SER A 111 19.41 2.06 0.32
N PHE A 112 19.15 1.86 -0.98
CA PHE A 112 19.51 2.85 -2.00
C PHE A 112 18.37 3.87 -2.17
N TRP A 113 18.62 5.10 -1.72
CA TRP A 113 17.71 6.24 -1.81
C TRP A 113 18.18 7.24 -2.87
N GLN A 114 17.24 7.81 -3.60
CA GLN A 114 17.50 8.82 -4.62
C GLN A 114 16.59 10.03 -4.43
N SER A 115 17.16 11.23 -4.49
CA SER A 115 16.42 12.49 -4.49
C SER A 115 15.48 12.59 -5.69
N ILE A 116 14.23 12.99 -5.43
CA ILE A 116 13.22 13.22 -6.47
C ILE A 116 12.65 14.65 -6.45
N SER A 117 12.95 15.45 -5.41
CA SER A 117 12.75 16.90 -5.41
C SER A 117 13.91 17.62 -6.10
N ASP A 118 13.62 18.83 -6.61
CA ASP A 118 14.60 19.73 -7.22
C ASP A 118 15.25 20.60 -6.14
N ASP A 119 16.53 20.98 -6.30
CA ASP A 119 17.27 21.81 -5.33
C ASP A 119 16.64 23.20 -5.10
N ALA A 120 15.83 23.69 -6.04
CA ALA A 120 15.07 24.93 -5.90
C ALA A 120 13.86 24.80 -4.95
N VAL A 121 13.51 23.58 -4.53
CA VAL A 121 12.38 23.28 -3.64
C VAL A 121 12.87 22.54 -2.41
N GLU A 122 12.66 23.15 -1.26
CA GLU A 122 12.86 22.51 0.04
C GLU A 122 11.54 21.91 0.53
N ILE A 123 11.56 20.63 0.91
CA ILE A 123 10.42 19.95 1.51
C ILE A 123 10.50 20.14 3.01
N THR A 124 9.53 20.86 3.57
CA THR A 124 9.50 21.21 4.99
C THR A 124 8.64 20.24 5.80
N GLU A 125 7.76 19.50 5.14
CA GLU A 125 6.90 18.51 5.77
C GLU A 125 6.62 17.35 4.82
N LEU A 126 6.73 16.14 5.34
CA LEU A 126 6.22 14.93 4.73
C LEU A 126 5.59 14.08 5.83
N GLN A 127 4.32 13.75 5.67
CA GLN A 127 3.61 12.89 6.60
C GLN A 127 2.82 11.83 5.85
N PHE A 128 2.96 10.58 6.31
CA PHE A 128 2.16 9.45 5.88
C PHE A 128 1.23 9.04 7.02
N SER A 129 -0.02 8.75 6.70
CA SER A 129 -0.96 8.14 7.64
C SER A 129 -1.56 6.91 7.00
N LEU A 130 -1.14 5.74 7.50
CA LEU A 130 -1.67 4.44 7.08
C LEU A 130 -2.95 4.18 7.88
N THR A 131 -4.03 3.94 7.15
CA THR A 131 -5.34 3.59 7.72
C THR A 131 -5.77 2.25 7.18
N GLU A 132 -6.37 1.45 8.04
CA GLU A 132 -6.84 0.10 7.73
C GLU A 132 -8.34 0.01 8.02
N LYS A 133 -9.06 -0.66 7.13
CA LYS A 133 -10.47 -1.02 7.31
C LYS A 133 -10.60 -2.53 7.19
N GLU A 134 -11.17 -3.12 8.22
CA GLU A 134 -11.50 -4.54 8.27
C GLU A 134 -12.78 -4.84 7.48
N LEU A 135 -12.78 -5.96 6.77
CA LEU A 135 -13.94 -6.55 6.12
C LEU A 135 -13.98 -8.05 6.42
N ASN A 136 -15.03 -8.50 7.10
CA ASN A 136 -15.32 -9.91 7.31
C ASN A 136 -15.89 -10.50 6.02
N VAL A 137 -15.05 -11.23 5.30
CA VAL A 137 -15.43 -11.88 4.04
C VAL A 137 -16.22 -13.18 4.26
N THR A 138 -16.19 -13.72 5.48
CA THR A 138 -16.94 -14.93 5.85
C THR A 138 -18.43 -14.62 5.97
N SER A 139 -18.79 -13.52 6.63
CA SER A 139 -20.20 -13.11 6.71
C SER A 139 -20.79 -12.72 5.34
N MET A 140 -19.97 -12.22 4.42
CA MET A 140 -20.38 -11.93 3.03
C MET A 140 -20.56 -13.18 2.15
N THR A 141 -20.19 -14.36 2.64
CA THR A 141 -20.30 -15.63 1.88
C THR A 141 -21.18 -16.66 2.56
N LYS A 142 -21.76 -16.31 3.71
CA LYS A 142 -22.59 -17.18 4.53
C LYS A 142 -23.98 -16.59 4.64
N ASP A 143 -24.96 -17.45 4.45
CA ASP A 143 -26.36 -17.17 4.69
C ASP A 143 -26.86 -18.22 5.71
N VAL A 144 -27.14 -17.80 6.95
CA VAL A 144 -27.72 -18.68 7.99
C VAL A 144 -29.21 -18.86 7.84
N ASN A 145 -29.88 -18.01 7.07
CA ASN A 145 -31.30 -18.09 6.75
C ASN A 145 -31.51 -18.30 5.25
N PRO A 146 -31.30 -19.53 4.72
CA PRO A 146 -31.26 -19.82 3.29
C PRO A 146 -32.58 -19.59 2.54
N VAL A 147 -33.59 -19.03 3.21
CA VAL A 147 -34.91 -18.70 2.69
C VAL A 147 -34.98 -17.26 2.20
N ASP A 148 -34.24 -16.32 2.79
CA ASP A 148 -34.28 -14.90 2.38
C ASP A 148 -33.25 -14.58 1.27
N GLY A 149 -32.18 -15.38 1.16
CA GLY A 149 -31.13 -15.19 0.16
C GLY A 149 -30.25 -13.98 0.46
N ILE A 150 -30.26 -13.51 1.70
CA ILE A 150 -29.52 -12.37 2.20
C ILE A 150 -28.31 -12.91 2.97
N MET A 151 -27.10 -12.43 2.64
CA MET A 151 -25.90 -12.88 3.35
C MET A 151 -25.85 -12.27 4.75
N ASP A 152 -25.33 -12.99 5.73
CA ASP A 152 -25.23 -12.54 7.13
C ASP A 152 -24.49 -11.19 7.28
N GLY A 153 -23.60 -10.93 6.31
CA GLY A 153 -22.80 -9.72 6.18
C GLY A 153 -23.52 -8.50 5.62
N ASP A 154 -24.56 -8.70 4.81
CA ASP A 154 -25.27 -7.67 4.02
C ASP A 154 -26.74 -7.72 4.45
N ASP A 155 -27.11 -7.00 5.51
CA ASP A 155 -28.42 -7.17 6.15
C ASP A 155 -29.60 -6.58 5.35
N ASN A 156 -29.28 -5.83 4.29
CA ASN A 156 -30.21 -5.11 3.46
C ASN A 156 -30.34 -5.72 2.03
N GLY A 157 -29.41 -6.60 1.65
CA GLY A 157 -29.43 -7.39 0.42
C GLY A 157 -29.02 -6.63 -0.84
N ASP A 158 -28.25 -5.55 -0.72
CA ASP A 158 -27.78 -4.75 -1.86
C ASP A 158 -26.44 -5.23 -2.47
N GLY A 159 -25.84 -6.25 -1.86
CA GLY A 159 -24.57 -6.86 -2.26
C GLY A 159 -23.36 -6.04 -1.87
N LEU A 160 -23.51 -5.02 -1.02
CA LEU A 160 -22.43 -4.21 -0.47
C LEU A 160 -22.20 -4.54 1.00
N CYS A 161 -21.11 -3.99 1.52
CA CYS A 161 -20.78 -4.09 2.93
C CYS A 161 -20.75 -2.68 3.52
N ASP A 162 -21.86 -2.32 4.14
CA ASP A 162 -22.15 -0.97 4.61
C ASP A 162 -21.75 -0.75 6.07
N VAL A 163 -21.63 0.53 6.41
CA VAL A 163 -21.29 0.94 7.78
C VAL A 163 -22.40 0.52 8.74
N GLY A 164 -22.04 -0.30 9.71
CA GLY A 164 -22.96 -0.82 10.72
C GLY A 164 -23.32 -2.30 10.53
N GLU A 165 -22.95 -2.88 9.39
CA GLU A 165 -23.20 -4.29 9.10
C GLU A 165 -22.09 -5.21 9.64
N THR A 166 -22.41 -6.49 9.84
CA THR A 166 -21.48 -7.47 10.43
C THR A 166 -20.25 -7.72 9.56
N CYS A 167 -20.36 -7.52 8.25
CA CYS A 167 -19.24 -7.61 7.30
C CYS A 167 -18.16 -6.54 7.49
N THR A 168 -18.40 -5.48 8.27
CA THR A 168 -17.39 -4.43 8.53
C THR A 168 -16.51 -4.68 9.74
N THR A 169 -16.73 -5.80 10.44
CA THR A 169 -15.99 -6.14 11.67
C THR A 169 -15.45 -7.55 11.54
N CYS A 170 -14.13 -7.71 11.63
CA CYS A 170 -13.54 -9.05 11.58
C CYS A 170 -13.79 -9.81 12.88
N VAL A 171 -14.11 -11.10 12.73
CA VAL A 171 -14.43 -12.00 13.84
C VAL A 171 -13.24 -12.93 14.06
N THR A 172 -12.80 -13.06 15.30
CA THR A 172 -11.70 -13.97 15.67
C THR A 172 -11.98 -15.39 15.18
N GLY A 173 -11.00 -15.98 14.49
CA GLY A 173 -11.09 -17.32 13.90
C GLY A 173 -11.77 -17.37 12.52
N GLU A 174 -12.29 -16.25 12.01
CA GLU A 174 -12.83 -16.14 10.65
C GLU A 174 -11.83 -15.45 9.71
N SER A 175 -12.09 -15.57 8.40
CA SER A 175 -11.28 -14.88 7.38
C SER A 175 -11.64 -13.40 7.29
N CYS A 176 -10.61 -12.57 7.19
CA CYS A 176 -10.68 -11.11 7.19
C CYS A 176 -9.87 -10.52 6.03
N LEU A 177 -10.40 -9.48 5.41
CA LEU A 177 -9.69 -8.66 4.44
C LEU A 177 -9.42 -7.27 5.05
N ILE A 178 -8.18 -6.84 5.01
CA ILE A 178 -7.74 -5.54 5.49
C ILE A 178 -7.51 -4.63 4.28
N VAL A 179 -8.43 -3.70 4.07
CA VAL A 179 -8.36 -2.66 3.04
C VAL A 179 -7.54 -1.50 3.58
N ARG A 180 -6.56 -1.03 2.81
CA ARG A 180 -5.55 -0.09 3.33
C ARG A 180 -5.47 1.16 2.48
N ASN A 181 -5.36 2.31 3.14
CA ASN A 181 -5.19 3.60 2.49
C ASN A 181 -4.05 4.38 3.14
N VAL A 182 -3.29 5.10 2.33
CA VAL A 182 -2.26 6.03 2.80
C VAL A 182 -2.71 7.45 2.49
N ALA A 183 -2.92 8.25 3.53
CA ALA A 183 -2.99 9.69 3.38
C ALA A 183 -1.57 10.26 3.37
N ILE A 184 -1.30 11.16 2.44
CA ILE A 184 0.01 11.78 2.21
C ILE A 184 -0.17 13.28 2.30
N THR A 185 0.57 13.93 3.19
CA THR A 185 0.71 15.39 3.25
C THR A 185 2.14 15.75 2.91
N LEU A 186 2.32 16.62 1.92
CA LEU A 186 3.61 17.14 1.49
C LEU A 186 3.56 18.66 1.50
N THR A 187 4.38 19.31 2.31
CA THR A 187 4.59 20.77 2.29
C THR A 187 6.00 21.07 1.80
N GLY A 188 6.11 22.00 0.86
CA GLY A 188 7.39 22.49 0.37
C GLY A 188 7.38 24.00 0.14
N GLN A 189 8.57 24.56 -0.01
CA GLN A 189 8.81 25.98 -0.24
C GLN A 189 9.92 26.20 -1.27
N LEU A 190 9.97 27.39 -1.87
CA LEU A 190 11.10 27.75 -2.74
C LEU A 190 12.32 28.09 -1.90
N SER A 191 13.47 27.48 -2.21
CA SER A 191 14.73 27.68 -1.47
C SER A 191 15.18 29.15 -1.47
N ALA A 192 14.92 29.88 -2.57
CA ALA A 192 15.25 31.29 -2.70
C ALA A 192 14.24 32.25 -2.04
N GLU A 193 12.98 31.81 -1.89
CA GLU A 193 11.89 32.62 -1.36
C GLU A 193 11.00 31.74 -0.45
N PRO A 194 11.42 31.49 0.81
CA PRO A 194 10.72 30.56 1.72
C PRO A 194 9.28 30.97 2.06
N THR A 195 8.90 32.22 1.78
CA THR A 195 7.52 32.69 1.92
C THR A 195 6.58 32.11 0.86
N ILE A 196 7.11 31.56 -0.22
CA ILE A 196 6.33 30.86 -1.25
C ILE A 196 6.26 29.39 -0.88
N THR A 197 5.15 29.00 -0.28
CA THR A 197 4.88 27.64 0.22
C THR A 197 3.73 26.98 -0.54
N GLN A 198 3.80 25.66 -0.71
CA GLN A 198 2.70 24.85 -1.24
C GLN A 198 2.54 23.56 -0.43
N THR A 199 1.29 23.24 -0.08
CA THR A 199 0.92 21.96 0.53
C THR A 199 0.04 21.16 -0.42
N ILE A 200 0.32 19.87 -0.54
CA ILE A 200 -0.46 18.91 -1.32
C ILE A 200 -0.86 17.77 -0.40
N THR A 201 -2.15 17.43 -0.42
CA THR A 201 -2.70 16.27 0.29
C THR A 201 -3.27 15.27 -0.71
N ALA A 202 -2.99 13.99 -0.53
CA ALA A 202 -3.57 12.93 -1.34
C ALA A 202 -3.99 11.75 -0.45
N LEU A 203 -5.07 11.07 -0.82
CA LEU A 203 -5.46 9.80 -0.23
C LEU A 203 -5.33 8.71 -1.29
N VAL A 204 -4.60 7.66 -0.96
CA VAL A 204 -4.22 6.62 -1.91
C VAL A 204 -4.65 5.27 -1.37
N ARG A 205 -5.54 4.57 -2.10
CA ARG A 205 -5.90 3.19 -1.79
C ARG A 205 -4.81 2.24 -2.27
N ILE A 206 -4.32 1.41 -1.37
CA ILE A 206 -3.41 0.32 -1.69
C ILE A 206 -4.23 -0.77 -2.38
N ARG A 207 -3.77 -1.25 -3.54
CA ARG A 207 -4.52 -2.26 -4.31
C ARG A 207 -4.30 -3.69 -3.83
N ASN A 208 -3.23 -3.91 -3.06
CA ASN A 208 -2.92 -5.18 -2.44
C ASN A 208 -3.61 -5.26 -1.07
N ASP A 209 -4.89 -5.58 -1.03
CA ASP A 209 -5.64 -5.76 0.22
C ASP A 209 -5.10 -6.99 0.98
N LYS A 210 -4.88 -6.87 2.29
CA LYS A 210 -4.23 -7.92 3.09
C LYS A 210 -5.26 -8.94 3.55
N PHE A 211 -5.08 -10.19 3.14
CA PHE A 211 -5.95 -11.29 3.55
C PHE A 211 -5.39 -11.99 4.78
N ILE A 212 -6.24 -12.26 5.75
CA ILE A 212 -5.93 -12.99 6.98
C ILE A 212 -6.92 -14.15 7.06
N GLU A 213 -6.42 -15.39 7.01
CA GLU A 213 -7.28 -16.58 7.00
C GLU A 213 -7.99 -16.80 8.35
N LEU A 214 -7.25 -16.58 9.44
CA LEU A 214 -7.74 -16.69 10.81
C LEU A 214 -7.41 -15.40 11.53
N PHE A 215 -8.39 -14.51 11.64
CA PHE A 215 -8.24 -13.25 12.35
C PHE A 215 -7.96 -13.53 13.85
N PRO A 216 -6.97 -12.83 14.47
CA PRO A 216 -6.52 -13.12 15.84
C PRO A 216 -7.52 -12.75 16.95
#